data_AF-A0A933KYU3-F1
#
_entry.id   AF-A0A933KYU3-F1
#
_cell.length_a   1.000
_cell.length_b   1.000
_cell.length_c   1.000
_cell.angle_alpha   90.00
_cell.angle_beta   90.00
_cell.angle_gamma   90.00
#
_symmetry.space_group_name_H-M   'P 1'
#
loop_
_entity.id
_entity.type
_entity.pdbx_description
1 polymer ?
#
loop_
_entity_poly.entity_id
_entity_poly.type
_entity_poly.pdbx_seq_one_letter_code
_entity_poly.pdbx_strand_id
1 'polypeptide(L)'
;MGTDSISEVLGSAKEMILQLKADVAILQLRLALKKFDPNQPRWPKGVHEGGQWKPVGGTLVAQQEGIYDPSRMPMCLAQMEADEELCRMAKSSRCWESSQIRYNNCMKNVYIPRLEVGR
;
A
#
# COMPACT_ATOMS: atom_id res chain seq x y z
N MET A 1 -9.64 18.13 -64.28
CA MET A 1 -9.44 19.19 -63.27
C MET A 1 -9.98 18.73 -61.91
N GLY A 2 -9.38 17.71 -61.27
CA GLY A 2 -9.94 17.14 -60.03
C GLY A 2 -8.94 16.42 -59.10
N THR A 3 -7.69 16.27 -59.52
CA THR A 3 -6.62 15.64 -58.73
C THR A 3 -5.98 16.60 -57.72
N ASP A 4 -5.95 17.89 -58.04
CA ASP A 4 -5.26 18.91 -57.24
C ASP A 4 -5.98 19.16 -55.90
N SER A 5 -7.32 19.12 -55.91
CA SER A 5 -8.14 19.25 -54.70
C SER A 5 -8.01 18.04 -53.76
N ILE A 6 -7.88 16.83 -54.30
CA ILE A 6 -7.71 15.61 -53.49
C ILE A 6 -6.31 15.59 -52.86
N SER A 7 -5.28 16.03 -53.59
CA SER A 7 -3.93 16.11 -53.03
C SER A 7 -3.78 17.15 -51.92
N GLU A 8 -4.48 18.30 -52.02
CA GLU A 8 -4.50 19.31 -50.97
C GLU A 8 -5.19 18.79 -49.70
N VAL A 9 -6.36 18.17 -49.85
CA VAL A 9 -7.10 17.59 -48.71
C VAL A 9 -6.28 16.48 -48.04
N LEU A 10 -5.60 15.64 -48.82
CA LEU A 10 -4.72 14.60 -48.29
C LEU A 10 -3.50 15.18 -47.56
N GLY A 11 -2.94 16.29 -48.07
CA GLY A 11 -1.85 17.01 -47.42
C GLY A 11 -2.28 17.57 -46.06
N SER A 12 -3.40 18.28 -46.03
CA SER A 12 -3.97 18.85 -44.80
C SER A 12 -4.33 17.78 -43.77
N ALA A 13 -4.89 16.65 -44.20
CA ALA A 13 -5.19 15.53 -43.32
C ALA A 13 -3.92 14.92 -42.70
N LYS A 14 -2.82 14.81 -43.46
CA LYS A 14 -1.54 14.31 -42.94
C LYS A 14 -0.93 15.25 -41.91
N GLU A 15 -1.00 16.56 -42.13
CA GLU A 15 -0.54 17.56 -41.15
C GLU A 15 -1.36 17.50 -39.87
N MET A 16 -2.69 17.43 -39.96
CA MET A 16 -3.56 17.26 -38.80
C MET A 16 -3.24 15.99 -38.01
N ILE A 17 -2.99 14.86 -38.69
CA ILE A 17 -2.60 13.60 -38.02
C ILE A 17 -1.26 13.76 -37.30
N LEU A 18 -0.28 14.42 -37.91
CA LEU A 18 1.01 14.68 -37.27
C LEU A 18 0.85 15.57 -36.02
N GLN A 19 0.03 16.61 -36.11
CA GLN A 19 -0.24 17.51 -35.01
C GLN A 19 -0.96 16.81 -33.85
N LEU A 20 -1.99 16.01 -34.15
CA LEU A 20 -2.70 15.19 -33.15
C LEU A 20 -1.76 14.20 -32.46
N LYS A 21 -0.82 13.58 -33.19
CA LYS A 21 0.18 12.69 -32.59
C LYS A 21 1.09 13.43 -31.62
N ALA A 22 1.52 14.64 -31.96
CA ALA A 22 2.33 15.47 -31.09
C ALA A 22 1.56 15.87 -29.81
N ASP A 23 0.30 16.27 -29.94
CA ASP A 23 -0.54 16.64 -28.80
C ASP A 23 -0.79 15.46 -27.86
N VAL A 24 -1.05 14.27 -28.40
CA VAL A 24 -1.19 13.04 -27.60
C VAL A 24 0.10 12.71 -26.85
N ALA A 25 1.26 12.82 -27.49
CA ALA A 25 2.55 12.58 -26.84
C ALA A 25 2.80 13.57 -25.68
N ILE A 26 2.48 14.85 -25.87
CA ILE A 26 2.59 15.89 -24.82
C ILE A 26 1.65 15.58 -23.65
N LEU A 27 0.41 15.17 -23.92
CA LEU A 27 -0.54 14.81 -22.87
C LEU A 27 -0.09 13.57 -22.08
N GLN A 28 0.45 12.56 -22.76
CA GLN A 28 1.03 11.38 -22.12
C GLN A 28 2.21 11.75 -21.21
N LEU A 29 3.11 12.62 -21.68
CA LEU A 29 4.23 13.13 -20.86
C LEU A 29 3.73 13.87 -19.62
N ARG A 30 2.74 14.77 -19.77
CA ARG A 30 2.14 15.50 -18.64
C ARG A 30 1.50 14.56 -17.63
N LEU A 31 0.81 13.52 -18.09
CA LEU A 31 0.23 12.50 -17.20
C LEU A 31 1.31 11.71 -16.47
N ALA A 32 2.40 11.34 -17.14
CA ALA A 32 3.53 10.65 -16.53
C ALA A 32 4.21 11.53 -15.47
N LEU A 33 4.45 12.80 -15.77
CA LEU A 33 5.01 13.77 -14.82
C LEU A 33 4.08 14.05 -13.65
N LYS A 34 2.76 14.14 -13.88
CA LYS A 34 1.78 14.30 -12.78
C LYS A 34 1.76 13.09 -11.84
N LYS A 35 2.01 11.89 -12.38
CA LYS A 35 2.11 10.65 -11.58
C LYS A 35 3.47 10.49 -10.90
N PHE A 36 4.49 11.24 -11.33
CA PHE A 36 5.83 11.15 -10.81
C PHE A 36 6.05 12.21 -9.72
N ASP A 37 6.08 11.77 -8.48
CA ASP A 37 6.60 12.57 -7.37
C ASP A 37 7.94 11.95 -6.92
N PRO A 38 9.09 12.66 -7.03
CA PRO A 38 10.39 12.15 -6.60
C PRO A 38 10.44 11.75 -5.13
N ASN A 39 9.60 12.39 -4.30
CA ASN A 39 9.47 12.13 -2.87
C ASN A 39 8.35 11.11 -2.58
N GLN A 40 7.68 10.58 -3.60
CA GLN A 40 6.66 9.57 -3.41
C GLN A 40 7.28 8.34 -2.74
N PRO A 41 6.70 7.85 -1.63
CA PRO A 41 7.21 6.65 -0.99
C PRO A 41 7.18 5.49 -1.98
N ARG A 42 8.35 4.95 -2.30
CA ARG A 42 8.47 3.75 -3.13
C ARG A 42 7.84 2.60 -2.37
N TRP A 43 6.97 1.84 -3.05
CA TRP A 43 6.44 0.60 -2.48
C TRP A 43 7.60 -0.27 -1.99
N PRO A 44 7.57 -0.78 -0.74
CA PRO A 44 8.63 -1.63 -0.24
C PRO A 44 8.80 -2.84 -1.17
N LYS A 45 10.05 -3.11 -1.57
CA LYS A 45 10.36 -4.20 -2.50
C LYS A 45 10.15 -5.54 -1.79
N GLY A 46 9.14 -6.28 -2.24
CA GLY A 46 8.84 -7.65 -1.83
C GLY A 46 7.73 -7.71 -0.79
N VAL A 47 6.53 -8.18 -1.18
CA VAL A 47 5.92 -9.50 -0.89
C VAL A 47 4.65 -9.62 -1.78
N HIS A 48 4.27 -10.83 -2.18
CA HIS A 48 3.14 -11.12 -3.09
C HIS A 48 1.75 -10.74 -2.55
N GLU A 49 1.62 -10.43 -1.26
CA GLU A 49 0.32 -10.22 -0.61
C GLU A 49 -0.02 -8.75 -0.32
N GLY A 50 0.86 -7.80 -0.67
CA GLY A 50 0.57 -6.37 -0.56
C GLY A 50 0.32 -5.93 0.89
N GLY A 51 1.36 -5.42 1.55
CA GLY A 51 1.27 -4.95 2.94
C GLY A 51 0.01 -4.12 3.22
N GLN A 52 -0.75 -4.54 4.23
CA GLN A 52 -1.98 -3.86 4.63
C GLN A 52 -1.66 -2.46 5.16
N TRP A 53 -2.20 -1.44 4.50
CA TRP A 53 -2.26 -0.10 5.05
C TRP A 53 -3.23 -0.12 6.24
N LYS A 54 -2.73 0.05 7.47
CA LYS A 54 -3.60 0.34 8.63
C LYS A 54 -3.31 1.75 9.15
N PRO A 55 -4.37 2.54 9.43
CA PRO A 55 -4.20 3.89 9.94
C PRO A 55 -3.62 3.85 11.34
N VAL A 56 -2.39 4.33 11.52
CA VAL A 56 -1.85 4.67 12.83
C VAL A 56 -1.96 6.20 12.96
N GLY A 57 -2.96 6.67 13.72
CA GLY A 57 -3.10 8.10 14.04
C GLY A 57 -3.29 9.06 12.86
N GLY A 58 -3.88 8.60 11.74
CA GLY A 58 -4.12 9.44 10.56
C GLY A 58 -2.98 9.46 9.53
N THR A 59 -1.87 8.76 9.79
CA THR A 59 -0.77 8.60 8.84
C THR A 59 -0.71 7.16 8.35
N LEU A 60 -0.73 6.98 7.03
CA LEU A 60 -0.58 5.68 6.37
C LEU A 60 0.92 5.32 6.39
N VAL A 61 1.31 4.39 7.27
CA VAL A 61 2.69 3.87 7.33
C VAL A 61 2.68 2.47 6.73
N ALA A 62 3.52 2.22 5.74
CA ALA A 62 3.75 0.86 5.24
C ALA A 62 4.38 0.02 6.37
N GLN A 63 3.67 -0.99 6.86
CA GLN A 63 4.30 -1.97 7.75
C GLN A 63 5.21 -2.85 6.91
N GLN A 64 6.50 -2.80 7.22
CA GLN A 64 7.41 -3.86 6.83
C GLN A 64 7.01 -5.12 7.61
N GLU A 65 6.74 -6.23 6.91
CA GLU A 65 6.57 -7.52 7.58
C GLU A 65 7.88 -7.83 8.31
N GLY A 66 7.85 -7.72 9.63
CA GLY A 66 9.02 -8.00 10.43
C GLY A 66 9.36 -9.49 10.40
N ILE A 67 10.66 -9.78 10.42
CA ILE A 67 11.18 -11.15 10.40
C ILE A 67 10.96 -11.76 11.78
N TYR A 68 10.52 -13.02 11.81
CA TYR A 68 10.37 -13.75 13.06
C TYR A 68 11.71 -13.87 13.80
N ASP A 69 11.74 -13.40 15.05
CA ASP A 69 12.93 -13.37 15.89
C ASP A 69 12.75 -14.26 17.14
N PRO A 70 13.35 -15.47 17.16
CA PRO A 70 13.25 -16.39 18.29
C PRO A 70 13.81 -15.82 19.60
N SER A 71 14.71 -14.84 19.55
CA SER A 71 15.32 -14.27 20.77
C SER A 71 14.30 -13.49 21.62
N ARG A 72 13.19 -13.05 21.01
CA ARG A 72 12.12 -12.29 21.67
C ARG A 72 11.09 -13.17 22.37
N MET A 73 11.14 -14.48 22.14
CA MET A 73 10.14 -15.44 22.64
C MET A 73 9.86 -15.31 24.14
N PRO A 74 10.85 -15.13 25.04
CA PRO A 74 10.57 -14.98 26.48
C PRO A 74 9.69 -13.76 26.79
N MET A 75 9.95 -12.61 26.14
CA MET A 75 9.17 -11.39 26.35
C MET A 75 7.78 -11.50 25.72
N CYS A 76 7.67 -12.11 24.54
CA CYS A 76 6.39 -12.26 23.86
C CYS A 76 5.47 -13.27 24.56
N LEU A 77 6.03 -14.33 25.15
CA LEU A 77 5.29 -15.26 26.00
C LEU A 77 4.78 -14.57 27.28
N ALA A 78 5.63 -13.78 27.96
CA ALA A 78 5.21 -13.02 29.13
C ALA A 78 4.08 -12.02 28.82
N GLN A 79 4.15 -11.35 27.67
CA GLN A 79 3.07 -10.49 27.20
C GLN A 79 1.78 -11.30 26.96
N MET A 80 1.89 -12.44 26.29
CA MET A 80 0.73 -13.29 25.99
C MET A 80 0.08 -13.78 27.27
N GLU A 81 0.85 -14.25 28.26
CA GLU A 81 0.33 -14.67 29.56
C GLU A 81 -0.47 -13.57 30.27
N ALA A 82 0.05 -12.34 30.30
CA ALA A 82 -0.68 -11.19 30.85
C ALA A 82 -1.96 -10.87 30.05
N ASP A 83 -1.91 -10.95 28.72
CA ASP A 83 -3.08 -10.75 27.86
C ASP A 83 -4.14 -11.87 28.11
N GLU A 84 -3.72 -13.13 28.32
CA GLU A 84 -4.62 -14.24 28.62
C GLU A 84 -5.36 -14.05 29.94
N GLU A 85 -4.70 -13.56 30.99
CA GLU A 85 -5.33 -13.24 32.27
C GLU A 85 -6.43 -12.18 32.10
N LEU A 86 -6.13 -11.12 31.35
CA LEU A 86 -7.10 -10.07 31.02
C LEU A 86 -8.28 -10.63 30.21
N CYS A 87 -8.01 -11.50 29.24
CA CYS A 87 -9.06 -12.11 28.42
C CYS A 87 -9.94 -13.09 29.19
N ARG A 88 -9.41 -13.80 30.20
CA ARG A 88 -10.21 -14.61 31.13
C ARG A 88 -11.19 -13.76 31.92
N MET A 89 -10.75 -12.58 32.39
CA MET A 89 -11.63 -11.65 33.10
C MET A 89 -12.69 -11.02 32.18
N ALA A 90 -12.28 -10.62 30.97
CA ALA A 90 -13.17 -9.98 30.00
C ALA A 90 -14.18 -10.94 29.35
N LYS A 91 -13.92 -12.26 29.37
CA LYS A 91 -14.75 -13.31 28.75
C LYS A 91 -15.12 -13.00 27.28
N SER A 92 -14.18 -12.40 26.54
CA SER A 92 -14.38 -11.93 25.17
C SER A 92 -13.54 -12.76 24.19
N SER A 93 -14.17 -13.37 23.18
CA SER A 93 -13.47 -14.08 22.10
C SER A 93 -12.56 -13.15 21.30
N ARG A 94 -13.00 -11.92 21.07
CA ARG A 94 -12.23 -10.87 20.39
C ARG A 94 -10.95 -10.51 21.16
N CYS A 95 -10.99 -10.57 22.49
CA CYS A 95 -9.80 -10.41 23.31
C CYS A 95 -8.76 -11.49 23.02
N TRP A 96 -9.19 -12.76 23.00
CA TRP A 96 -8.30 -13.89 22.68
C TRP A 96 -7.69 -13.78 21.28
N GLU A 97 -8.48 -13.43 20.28
CA GLU A 97 -7.99 -13.16 18.92
C GLU A 97 -6.96 -12.03 18.90
N SER A 98 -7.23 -10.92 19.60
CA SER A 98 -6.31 -9.80 19.69
C SER A 98 -5.02 -10.13 20.43
N SER A 99 -5.06 -10.99 21.45
CA SER A 99 -3.88 -11.50 22.17
C SER A 99 -2.95 -12.27 21.25
N GLN A 100 -3.49 -13.17 20.42
CA GLN A 100 -2.71 -13.93 19.43
C GLN A 100 -2.07 -13.02 18.37
N ILE A 101 -2.79 -12.00 17.90
CA ILE A 101 -2.24 -11.00 16.97
C ILE A 101 -1.08 -10.24 17.62
N ARG A 102 -1.23 -9.84 18.89
CA ARG A 102 -0.20 -9.14 19.65
C ARG A 102 1.04 -10.01 19.87
N TYR A 103 0.88 -11.31 20.16
CA TYR A 103 1.99 -12.25 20.25
C TYR A 103 2.76 -12.37 18.93
N ASN A 104 2.05 -12.60 17.82
CA ASN A 104 2.65 -12.72 16.50
C ASN A 104 3.41 -11.44 16.09
N ASN A 105 2.85 -10.27 16.39
CA ASN A 105 3.50 -9.00 16.10
C ASN A 105 4.72 -8.76 17.00
N CYS A 106 4.68 -9.20 18.25
CA CYS A 106 5.83 -9.17 19.15
C CYS A 106 6.99 -10.02 18.60
N MET A 107 6.70 -11.23 18.11
CA MET A 107 7.70 -12.14 17.53
C MET A 107 8.36 -11.58 16.27
N LYS A 108 7.62 -10.77 15.50
CA LYS A 108 8.11 -10.12 14.28
C LYS A 108 8.78 -8.76 14.55
N ASN A 109 8.83 -8.30 15.80
CA ASN A 109 9.28 -6.94 16.14
C ASN A 109 8.57 -5.84 15.32
N VAL A 110 7.28 -6.02 15.08
CA VAL A 110 6.42 -5.00 14.43
C VAL A 110 5.50 -4.37 15.45
N TYR A 111 4.73 -3.38 15.03
CA TYR A 111 3.75 -2.72 15.88
C TYR A 111 2.78 -3.72 16.53
N ILE A 112 2.67 -3.63 17.86
CA ILE A 112 1.79 -4.46 18.69
C ILE A 112 0.52 -3.65 18.98
N PRO A 113 -0.66 -4.06 18.45
CA PRO A 113 -1.91 -3.32 18.67
C PRO A 113 -2.36 -3.39 20.14
N ARG A 114 -3.29 -2.52 20.54
CA ARG A 114 -3.93 -2.61 21.87
C ARG A 114 -4.76 -3.90 21.97
N LEU A 115 -4.84 -4.45 23.18
CA LEU A 115 -5.69 -5.59 23.48
C LEU A 115 -7.17 -5.17 23.44
N GLU A 116 -8.00 -5.93 22.73
CA GLU A 116 -9.42 -5.61 22.54
C GLU A 116 -10.27 -6.35 23.59
N VAL A 117 -10.47 -5.74 24.75
CA VAL A 117 -11.21 -6.32 25.89
C VAL A 117 -12.73 -6.10 25.85
N GLY A 118 -13.27 -5.36 24.87
CA GLY A 118 -14.71 -5.00 24.77
C GLY A 118 -15.34 -5.32 23.41
N ARG A 119 -16.65 -5.10 23.28
CA ARG A 119 -17.36 -5.07 21.98
C ARG A 119 -17.18 -3.74 21.28
#